data_AF-A0A2T4CSR5-F1
#
_entry.id   AF-A0A2T4CSR5-F1
#
_cell.length_a   1.000
_cell.length_b   1.000
_cell.length_c   1.000
_cell.angle_alpha   90.00
_cell.angle_beta   90.00
_cell.angle_gamma   90.00
#
_symmetry.space_group_name_H-M   'P 1'
#
loop_
_entity.id
_entity.type
_entity.pdbx_description
1 polymer ?
#
loop_
_entity_poly.entity_id
_entity_poly.type
_entity_poly.pdbx_seq_one_letter_code
_entity_poly.pdbx_strand_id
1 'polypeptide(L)'
;MKTIVGVAVVVFVFLMPFSLYNFFQGRYILGTGSLSVVLLMAINAWNCWHGRYYPFLILVGLAPIIIIFLGFTIYQQGLIGLLWCYPAVISFYFMLPERYAWGANIVLLAMSLPMSWLFLDAELASRATATLLCVSAFAVIFVRVISLQQHELHDLAMTDSLTGLSNRVQLHDSLEQAVQMFERHAVPMTLISLDLDNFKKINDTLGH
;
A
#
# COMPACT_ATOMS: atom_id res chain seq x y z
N MET A 1 7.11 0.47 3.17
CA MET A 1 8.20 0.09 2.24
C MET A 1 8.40 -1.42 2.12
N LYS A 2 8.52 -2.17 3.23
CA LYS A 2 8.63 -3.66 3.20
C LYS A 2 7.47 -4.36 2.46
N THR A 3 6.26 -3.82 2.58
CA THR A 3 5.06 -4.32 1.88
C THR A 3 5.17 -4.26 0.36
N ILE A 4 5.66 -3.14 -0.21
CA ILE A 4 5.82 -2.96 -1.67
C ILE A 4 6.83 -3.96 -2.23
N VAL A 5 7.95 -4.16 -1.53
CA VAL A 5 8.96 -5.16 -1.90
C VAL A 5 8.35 -6.57 -1.86
N GLY A 6 7.56 -6.89 -0.82
CA GLY A 6 6.84 -8.15 -0.73
C GLY A 6 5.89 -8.39 -1.90
N VAL A 7 5.09 -7.38 -2.29
CA VAL A 7 4.20 -7.46 -3.46
C VAL A 7 5.00 -7.69 -4.74
N ALA A 8 6.11 -6.97 -4.94
CA ALA A 8 6.94 -7.16 -6.13
C ALA A 8 7.56 -8.57 -6.19
N VAL A 9 7.96 -9.14 -5.06
CA VAL A 9 8.44 -10.54 -4.98
C VAL A 9 7.31 -11.51 -5.35
N VAL A 10 6.10 -11.31 -4.83
CA VAL A 10 4.94 -12.15 -5.20
C VAL A 10 4.65 -12.04 -6.70
N VAL A 11 4.60 -10.83 -7.25
CA VAL A 11 4.40 -10.61 -8.69
C VAL A 11 5.52 -11.28 -9.50
N PHE A 12 6.77 -11.19 -9.07
CA PHE A 12 7.88 -11.84 -9.74
C PHE A 12 7.72 -13.37 -9.74
N VAL A 13 7.51 -13.98 -8.57
CA VAL A 13 7.41 -15.44 -8.40
C VAL A 13 6.25 -16.01 -9.20
N PHE A 14 5.10 -15.34 -9.19
CA PHE A 14 3.90 -15.85 -9.85
C PHE A 14 3.82 -15.45 -11.31
N LEU A 15 4.16 -14.23 -11.71
CA LEU A 15 3.96 -13.74 -13.10
C LEU A 15 5.11 -14.13 -14.03
N MET A 16 6.35 -14.25 -13.54
CA MET A 16 7.52 -14.54 -14.37
C MET A 16 7.44 -15.90 -15.09
N PRO A 17 7.02 -17.01 -14.44
CA PRO A 17 6.82 -18.29 -15.13
C PRO A 17 5.77 -18.21 -16.24
N PHE A 18 4.67 -17.49 -16.03
CA PHE A 18 3.65 -17.29 -17.07
C PHE A 18 4.17 -16.43 -18.23
N SER A 19 5.00 -15.43 -17.94
CA SER A 19 5.64 -14.63 -18.98
C SER A 19 6.51 -15.51 -19.90
N LEU A 20 7.37 -16.33 -19.31
CA LEU A 20 8.18 -17.31 -20.05
C LEU A 20 7.33 -18.32 -20.82
N TYR A 21 6.28 -18.85 -20.18
CA TYR A 21 5.33 -19.76 -20.83
C TYR A 21 4.67 -19.14 -22.06
N ASN A 22 4.29 -17.86 -22.00
CA ASN A 22 3.75 -17.16 -23.17
C ASN A 22 4.77 -17.04 -24.31
N PHE A 23 6.05 -16.83 -24.01
CA PHE A 23 7.11 -16.87 -25.03
C PHE A 23 7.26 -18.25 -25.66
N PHE A 24 7.25 -19.32 -24.87
CA PHE A 24 7.31 -20.69 -25.39
C PHE A 24 6.12 -21.05 -26.29
N GLN A 25 4.94 -20.48 -26.01
CA GLN A 25 3.74 -20.67 -26.81
C GLN A 25 3.64 -19.70 -28.01
N GLY A 26 4.70 -18.94 -28.33
CA GLY A 26 4.73 -17.98 -29.43
C GLY A 26 3.87 -16.73 -29.22
N ARG A 27 3.33 -16.51 -28.01
CA ARG A 27 2.48 -15.37 -27.64
C ARG A 27 3.34 -14.19 -27.20
N TYR A 28 4.14 -13.65 -28.12
CA TYR A 28 5.17 -12.64 -27.83
C TYR A 28 4.61 -11.39 -27.14
N ILE A 29 3.44 -10.88 -27.56
CA ILE A 29 2.86 -9.65 -26.99
C ILE A 29 2.46 -9.84 -25.52
N LEU A 30 1.91 -11.00 -25.18
CA LEU A 30 1.53 -11.33 -23.80
C LEU A 30 2.77 -11.56 -22.93
N GLY A 31 3.79 -12.20 -23.49
CA GLY A 31 5.10 -12.38 -22.85
C GLY A 31 5.77 -11.04 -22.54
N THR A 32 5.88 -10.15 -23.52
CA THR A 32 6.54 -8.84 -23.33
C THR A 32 5.76 -7.94 -22.38
N GLY A 33 4.43 -7.91 -22.46
CA GLY A 33 3.60 -7.10 -21.56
C GLY A 33 3.69 -7.58 -20.10
N SER A 34 3.60 -8.89 -19.85
CA SER A 34 3.76 -9.45 -18.50
C SER A 34 5.17 -9.22 -17.95
N LEU A 35 6.22 -9.39 -18.77
CA LEU A 35 7.59 -9.09 -18.38
C LEU A 35 7.79 -7.61 -18.03
N SER A 36 7.16 -6.71 -18.79
CA SER A 36 7.20 -5.27 -18.55
C SER A 36 6.60 -4.92 -17.18
N VAL A 37 5.47 -5.56 -16.81
CA VAL A 37 4.86 -5.39 -15.49
C VAL A 37 5.81 -5.88 -14.38
N VAL A 38 6.44 -7.05 -14.54
CA VAL A 38 7.43 -7.57 -13.57
C VAL A 38 8.60 -6.60 -13.41
N LEU A 39 9.15 -6.10 -14.52
CA LEU A 39 10.29 -5.17 -14.50
C LEU A 39 9.93 -3.84 -13.83
N LEU A 40 8.77 -3.26 -14.16
CA LEU A 40 8.30 -2.01 -13.55
C LEU A 40 8.05 -2.19 -12.04
N MET A 41 7.50 -3.33 -11.63
CA MET A 41 7.34 -3.69 -10.22
C MET A 41 8.69 -3.82 -9.50
N ALA A 42 9.66 -4.48 -10.12
CA ALA A 42 11.00 -4.66 -9.57
C ALA A 42 11.73 -3.32 -9.43
N ILE A 43 11.65 -2.44 -10.44
CA ILE A 43 12.22 -1.08 -10.38
C ILE A 43 11.56 -0.27 -9.26
N ASN A 44 10.24 -0.34 -9.12
CA ASN A 44 9.54 0.35 -8.05
C ASN A 44 9.94 -0.17 -6.66
N ALA A 45 10.06 -1.50 -6.51
CA ALA A 45 10.53 -2.11 -5.28
C ALA A 45 11.98 -1.74 -4.94
N TRP A 46 12.86 -1.68 -5.95
CA TRP A 46 14.25 -1.25 -5.81
C TRP A 46 14.34 0.20 -5.31
N ASN A 47 13.56 1.10 -5.90
CA ASN A 47 13.48 2.49 -5.44
C ASN A 47 13.00 2.57 -3.99
N CYS A 48 11.95 1.82 -3.64
CA CYS A 48 11.43 1.75 -2.28
C CYS A 48 12.44 1.18 -1.27
N TRP A 49 13.25 0.20 -1.67
CA TRP A 49 14.33 -0.33 -0.84
C TRP A 49 15.35 0.78 -0.51
N HIS A 50 15.71 1.60 -1.50
CA HIS A 50 16.65 2.71 -1.33
C HIS A 50 16.01 3.95 -0.67
N GLY A 51 14.88 3.79 0.02
CA GLY A 51 14.19 4.87 0.74
C GLY A 51 13.44 5.86 -0.16
N ARG A 52 13.33 5.60 -1.46
CA ARG A 52 12.68 6.49 -2.43
C ARG A 52 11.30 5.97 -2.82
N TYR A 53 10.25 6.59 -2.28
CA TYR A 53 8.87 6.25 -2.57
C TYR A 53 8.17 7.38 -3.34
N TYR A 54 7.77 7.11 -4.58
CA TYR A 54 7.16 8.08 -5.50
C TYR A 54 5.72 7.67 -5.88
N PRO A 55 4.74 7.85 -4.99
CA PRO A 55 3.36 7.37 -5.20
C PRO A 55 2.69 7.97 -6.44
N PHE A 56 2.99 9.23 -6.76
CA PHE A 56 2.47 9.89 -7.95
C PHE A 56 2.95 9.23 -9.26
N LEU A 57 4.23 8.82 -9.30
CA LEU A 57 4.80 8.14 -10.46
C LEU A 57 4.20 6.74 -10.64
N ILE A 58 3.90 6.05 -9.54
CA ILE A 58 3.18 4.77 -9.58
C ILE A 58 1.77 4.97 -10.15
N LEU A 59 1.06 6.01 -9.70
CA LEU A 59 -0.31 6.30 -10.13
C LEU A 59 -0.42 6.69 -11.60
N VAL A 60 0.47 7.54 -12.10
CA VAL A 60 0.40 8.08 -13.47
C VAL A 60 1.17 7.22 -14.47
N GLY A 61 2.21 6.51 -14.04
CA GLY A 61 3.03 5.65 -14.90
C GLY A 61 2.63 4.18 -14.83
N LEU A 62 2.86 3.55 -13.68
CA LEU A 62 2.76 2.09 -13.54
C LEU A 62 1.31 1.58 -13.57
N ALA A 63 0.40 2.23 -12.86
CA ALA A 63 -0.99 1.76 -12.76
C ALA A 63 -1.73 1.76 -14.11
N PRO A 64 -1.67 2.80 -14.96
CA PRO A 64 -2.31 2.80 -16.27
C PRO A 64 -1.72 1.74 -17.21
N ILE A 65 -0.41 1.51 -17.17
CA ILE A 65 0.24 0.44 -17.94
C ILE A 65 -0.32 -0.93 -17.54
N ILE A 66 -0.45 -1.20 -16.23
CA ILE A 66 -1.04 -2.44 -15.73
C ILE A 66 -2.50 -2.56 -16.17
N ILE A 67 -3.30 -1.51 -16.01
CA ILE A 67 -4.72 -1.51 -16.38
C ILE A 67 -4.85 -1.80 -17.89
N ILE A 68 -4.16 -1.05 -18.75
CA ILE A 68 -4.20 -1.26 -20.20
C ILE A 68 -3.78 -2.70 -20.56
N PHE A 69 -2.70 -3.20 -19.95
CA PHE A 69 -2.25 -4.56 -20.18
C PHE A 69 -3.30 -5.60 -19.75
N LEU A 70 -3.95 -5.42 -18.59
CA LEU A 70 -5.02 -6.30 -18.14
C LEU A 70 -6.21 -6.29 -19.13
N GLY A 71 -6.59 -5.12 -19.65
CA GLY A 71 -7.64 -5.02 -20.67
C GLY A 71 -7.27 -5.79 -21.93
N PHE A 72 -6.02 -5.67 -22.37
CA PHE A 72 -5.49 -6.46 -23.48
C PHE A 72 -5.50 -7.97 -23.20
N THR A 73 -5.17 -8.40 -21.98
CA THR A 73 -5.24 -9.83 -21.62
C THR A 73 -6.68 -10.35 -21.62
N ILE A 74 -7.67 -9.56 -21.17
CA ILE A 74 -9.08 -9.95 -21.24
C ILE A 74 -9.51 -10.08 -22.70
N TYR A 75 -9.12 -9.14 -23.57
CA TYR A 75 -9.39 -9.20 -24.99
C TYR A 75 -8.83 -10.45 -25.67
N GLN A 76 -7.58 -10.83 -25.35
CA GLN A 76 -6.89 -11.95 -25.98
C GLN A 76 -7.23 -13.32 -25.37
N GLN A 77 -7.50 -13.38 -24.07
CA GLN A 77 -7.60 -14.65 -23.32
C GLN A 77 -8.94 -14.84 -22.60
N GLY A 78 -9.87 -13.88 -22.71
CA GLY A 78 -11.16 -13.92 -22.03
C GLY A 78 -11.01 -14.10 -20.53
N LEU A 79 -11.56 -15.20 -20.01
CA LEU A 79 -11.64 -15.48 -18.58
C LEU A 79 -10.25 -15.55 -17.94
N ILE A 80 -9.27 -16.14 -18.63
CA ILE A 80 -7.91 -16.30 -18.11
C ILE A 80 -7.25 -14.93 -17.91
N GLY A 81 -7.51 -13.98 -18.81
CA GLY A 81 -7.03 -12.60 -18.68
C GLY A 81 -7.65 -11.88 -17.50
N LEU A 82 -8.96 -12.06 -17.30
CA LEU A 82 -9.71 -11.46 -16.19
C LEU A 82 -9.20 -11.90 -14.81
N LEU A 83 -8.72 -13.14 -14.66
CA LEU A 83 -8.19 -13.64 -13.39
C LEU A 83 -7.02 -12.81 -12.84
N TRP A 84 -6.33 -12.05 -13.68
CA TRP A 84 -5.26 -11.15 -13.25
C TRP A 84 -5.75 -9.84 -12.65
N CYS A 85 -7.03 -9.48 -12.82
CA CYS A 85 -7.61 -8.29 -12.20
C CYS A 85 -7.68 -8.41 -10.68
N TYR A 86 -7.93 -9.59 -10.11
CA TYR A 86 -8.01 -9.81 -8.66
C TYR A 86 -6.70 -9.46 -7.92
N PRO A 87 -5.53 -10.03 -8.27
CA PRO A 87 -4.27 -9.63 -7.64
C PRO A 87 -3.89 -8.18 -7.96
N ALA A 88 -4.33 -7.62 -9.10
CA ALA A 88 -4.09 -6.21 -9.42
C ALA A 88 -4.82 -5.26 -8.47
N VAL A 89 -6.08 -5.53 -8.12
CA VAL A 89 -6.83 -4.78 -7.08
C VAL A 89 -6.01 -4.72 -5.80
N ILE A 90 -5.61 -5.89 -5.29
CA ILE A 90 -4.84 -5.99 -4.05
C ILE A 90 -3.52 -5.23 -4.16
N SER A 91 -2.80 -5.39 -5.26
CA SER A 91 -1.51 -4.73 -5.50
C SER A 91 -1.63 -3.20 -5.45
N PHE A 92 -2.68 -2.61 -6.03
CA PHE A 92 -2.89 -1.16 -5.97
C PHE A 92 -3.06 -0.66 -4.53
N TYR A 93 -3.82 -1.38 -3.69
CA TYR A 93 -4.02 -1.00 -2.29
C TYR A 93 -2.75 -1.13 -1.42
N PHE A 94 -1.81 -2.01 -1.79
CA PHE A 94 -0.51 -2.10 -1.10
C PHE A 94 0.56 -1.14 -1.62
N MET A 95 0.45 -0.72 -2.88
CA MET A 95 1.47 0.08 -3.56
C MET A 95 1.17 1.57 -3.59
N LEU A 96 -0.11 1.94 -3.50
CA LEU A 96 -0.55 3.33 -3.55
C LEU A 96 -1.09 3.75 -2.18
N PRO A 97 -0.92 5.04 -1.81
CA PRO A 97 -1.68 5.64 -0.72
C PRO A 97 -3.18 5.48 -0.96
N GLU A 98 -3.96 5.37 0.12
CA GLU A 98 -5.39 5.08 0.09
C GLU A 98 -6.12 5.89 -0.99
N ARG A 99 -6.08 7.23 -0.92
CA ARG A 99 -6.72 8.11 -1.91
C ARG A 99 -6.44 7.78 -3.37
N TYR A 100 -5.22 7.36 -3.70
CA TYR A 100 -4.83 7.04 -5.07
C TYR A 100 -5.19 5.60 -5.45
N ALA A 101 -5.14 4.67 -4.49
CA ALA A 101 -5.56 3.28 -4.69
C ALA A 101 -7.04 3.18 -5.06
N TRP A 102 -7.91 3.97 -4.40
CA TRP A 102 -9.33 4.05 -4.73
C TRP A 102 -9.56 4.49 -6.17
N GLY A 103 -8.87 5.54 -6.62
CA GLY A 103 -8.94 6.02 -8.00
C GLY A 103 -8.50 4.96 -9.01
N ALA A 104 -7.33 4.34 -8.77
CA ALA A 104 -6.81 3.28 -9.64
C ALA A 104 -7.76 2.06 -9.70
N ASN A 105 -8.35 1.66 -8.57
CA ASN A 105 -9.31 0.57 -8.48
C ASN A 105 -10.61 0.89 -9.24
N ILE A 106 -11.14 2.12 -9.12
CA ILE A 106 -12.32 2.55 -9.90
C ILE A 106 -12.04 2.47 -11.40
N VAL A 107 -10.88 2.95 -11.85
CA VAL A 107 -10.49 2.88 -13.27
C VAL A 107 -10.33 1.43 -13.73
N LEU A 108 -9.73 0.57 -12.91
CA LEU A 108 -9.61 -0.87 -13.19
C LEU A 108 -10.99 -1.52 -13.34
N LEU A 109 -11.94 -1.24 -12.45
CA LEU A 109 -13.31 -1.77 -12.52
C LEU A 109 -14.07 -1.23 -13.73
N ALA A 110 -13.97 0.09 -13.99
CA ALA A 110 -14.61 0.74 -15.12
C ALA A 110 -14.11 0.20 -16.47
N MET A 111 -12.89 -0.32 -16.53
CA MET A 111 -12.37 -0.99 -17.72
C MET A 111 -12.71 -2.49 -17.73
N SER A 112 -12.41 -3.21 -16.66
CA SER A 112 -12.50 -4.69 -16.63
C SER A 112 -13.94 -5.20 -16.64
N LEU A 113 -14.88 -4.51 -15.98
CA LEU A 113 -16.27 -4.97 -15.92
C LEU A 113 -16.93 -4.91 -17.30
N PRO A 114 -16.97 -3.79 -18.05
CA PRO A 114 -17.52 -3.80 -19.40
C PRO A 114 -16.84 -4.82 -20.33
N MET A 115 -15.51 -4.94 -20.25
CA MET A 115 -14.76 -5.95 -21.03
C MET A 115 -15.22 -7.37 -20.69
N SER A 116 -15.50 -7.68 -19.42
CA SER A 116 -16.02 -8.99 -19.02
C SER A 116 -17.38 -9.31 -19.65
N TRP A 117 -18.26 -8.32 -19.78
CA TRP A 117 -19.59 -8.50 -20.40
C TRP A 117 -19.55 -8.54 -21.93
N LEU A 118 -18.51 -7.96 -22.54
CA LEU A 118 -18.32 -7.99 -23.99
C LEU A 118 -17.63 -9.27 -24.48
N PHE A 119 -16.73 -9.84 -23.67
CA PHE A 119 -15.86 -10.96 -24.09
C PHE A 119 -16.14 -12.29 -23.38
N LEU A 120 -17.06 -12.34 -22.41
CA LEU A 120 -17.44 -13.57 -21.71
C LEU A 120 -18.95 -13.81 -21.78
N ASP A 121 -19.34 -15.07 -21.59
CA ASP A 121 -20.74 -15.44 -21.44
C ASP A 121 -21.37 -14.74 -20.22
N ALA A 122 -22.66 -14.40 -20.30
CA ALA A 122 -23.37 -13.69 -19.25
C ALA A 122 -23.30 -14.37 -17.87
N GLU A 123 -23.26 -15.71 -17.84
CA GLU A 123 -23.08 -16.48 -16.61
C GLU A 123 -21.70 -16.24 -15.97
N LEU A 124 -20.65 -16.20 -16.79
CA LEU A 124 -19.28 -15.93 -16.30
C LEU A 124 -19.10 -14.45 -15.97
N ALA A 125 -19.60 -13.54 -16.80
CA ALA A 125 -19.50 -12.10 -16.61
C ALA A 125 -20.18 -11.62 -15.32
N SER A 126 -21.36 -12.16 -14.99
CA SER A 126 -22.07 -11.84 -13.75
C SER A 126 -21.30 -12.32 -12.51
N ARG A 127 -20.76 -13.54 -12.53
CA ARG A 127 -19.89 -14.08 -11.45
C ARG A 127 -18.61 -13.27 -11.29
N ALA A 128 -17.95 -12.96 -12.40
CA ALA A 128 -16.78 -12.10 -12.46
C ALA A 128 -17.05 -10.72 -11.85
N THR A 129 -18.17 -10.10 -12.22
CA THR A 129 -18.58 -8.79 -11.69
C THR A 129 -18.78 -8.87 -10.18
N ALA A 130 -19.56 -9.85 -9.71
CA ALA A 130 -19.85 -10.01 -8.28
C ALA A 130 -18.57 -10.25 -7.46
N THR A 131 -17.71 -11.15 -7.91
CA THR A 131 -16.48 -11.51 -7.19
C THR A 131 -15.43 -10.41 -7.23
N LEU A 132 -15.27 -9.71 -8.36
CA LEU A 132 -14.32 -8.59 -8.45
C LEU A 132 -14.76 -7.40 -7.59
N LEU A 133 -16.05 -7.06 -7.59
CA LEU A 133 -16.61 -6.04 -6.68
C LEU A 133 -16.45 -6.45 -5.22
N CYS A 134 -16.67 -7.73 -4.90
CA CYS A 134 -16.49 -8.26 -3.56
C CYS A 134 -15.03 -8.13 -3.08
N VAL A 135 -14.06 -8.50 -3.91
CA VAL A 135 -12.63 -8.36 -3.61
C VAL A 135 -12.24 -6.87 -3.48
N SER A 136 -12.73 -6.00 -4.36
CA SER A 136 -12.52 -4.55 -4.24
C SER A 136 -13.09 -3.98 -2.95
N ALA A 137 -14.29 -4.39 -2.53
CA ALA A 137 -14.90 -3.96 -1.27
C ALA A 137 -14.09 -4.45 -0.06
N PHE A 138 -13.68 -5.72 -0.05
CA PHE A 138 -12.84 -6.25 1.03
C PHE A 138 -11.49 -5.55 1.09
N ALA A 139 -10.84 -5.28 -0.05
CA ALA A 139 -9.58 -4.56 -0.09
C ALA A 139 -9.70 -3.16 0.53
N VAL A 140 -10.78 -2.43 0.21
CA VAL A 140 -11.10 -1.14 0.83
C VAL A 140 -11.25 -1.27 2.35
N ILE A 141 -12.06 -2.24 2.81
CA ILE A 141 -12.33 -2.44 4.24
C ILE A 141 -11.03 -2.77 4.97
N PHE A 142 -10.23 -3.69 4.44
CA PHE A 142 -8.96 -4.09 5.05
C PHE A 142 -7.99 -2.93 5.16
N VAL A 143 -7.81 -2.14 4.08
CA VAL A 143 -6.93 -0.96 4.15
C VAL A 143 -7.42 0.03 5.20
N ARG A 144 -8.72 0.29 5.27
CA ARG A 144 -9.27 1.21 6.25
C ARG A 144 -9.10 0.72 7.69
N VAL A 145 -9.33 -0.56 7.94
CA VAL A 145 -9.11 -1.18 9.26
C VAL A 145 -7.63 -1.10 9.66
N ILE A 146 -6.71 -1.43 8.75
CA ILE A 146 -5.27 -1.36 9.01
C ILE A 146 -4.85 0.08 9.32
N SER A 147 -5.30 1.06 8.54
CA SER A 147 -4.99 2.47 8.78
C SER A 147 -5.50 2.94 10.14
N LEU A 148 -6.71 2.55 10.54
CA LEU A 148 -7.27 2.90 11.84
C LEU A 148 -6.49 2.28 13.00
N GLN A 149 -6.14 0.99 12.90
CA GLN A 149 -5.33 0.31 13.91
C GLN A 149 -3.93 0.92 14.03
N GLN A 150 -3.33 1.34 12.91
CA GLN A 150 -2.04 2.02 12.93
C GLN A 150 -2.13 3.38 13.64
N HIS A 151 -3.20 4.13 13.42
CA HIS A 151 -3.44 5.38 14.16
C HIS A 151 -3.64 5.13 15.65
N GLU A 152 -4.47 4.16 16.03
CA GLU A 152 -4.71 3.84 17.44
C GLU A 152 -3.45 3.37 18.17
N LEU A 153 -2.64 2.51 17.52
CA LEU A 153 -1.34 2.09 18.05
C LEU A 153 -0.37 3.25 18.17
N HIS A 154 -0.40 4.20 17.24
CA HIS A 154 0.41 5.41 17.31
C HIS A 154 -0.01 6.27 18.50
N ASP A 155 -1.30 6.52 18.68
CA ASP A 155 -1.83 7.33 19.78
C ASP A 155 -1.53 6.69 21.15
N LEU A 156 -1.71 5.38 21.28
CA LEU A 156 -1.32 4.60 22.47
C LEU A 156 0.19 4.68 22.73
N ALA A 157 1.01 4.73 21.68
CA ALA A 157 2.45 4.85 21.78
C ALA A 157 2.96 6.28 21.99
N MET A 158 2.09 7.29 22.12
CA MET A 158 2.48 8.69 22.37
C MET A 158 2.22 9.16 23.80
N THR A 159 1.47 8.40 24.59
CA THR A 159 1.15 8.76 25.98
C THR A 159 1.76 7.76 26.96
N ASP A 160 2.11 8.25 28.14
CA ASP A 160 2.52 7.42 29.27
C ASP A 160 1.27 6.87 29.97
N SER A 161 1.15 5.55 30.04
CA SER A 161 -0.06 4.89 30.55
C SER A 161 -0.37 5.18 32.02
N LEU A 162 0.63 5.58 32.82
CA LEU A 162 0.46 5.84 34.25
C LEU A 162 -0.03 7.27 34.50
N THR A 163 0.46 8.24 33.72
CA THR A 163 0.20 9.67 33.93
C THR A 163 -0.75 10.29 32.92
N GLY A 164 -0.98 9.64 31.77
CA GLY A 164 -1.72 10.18 30.63
C GLY A 164 -1.02 11.34 29.92
N LEU A 165 0.20 11.70 30.34
CA LEU A 165 1.01 12.75 29.72
C LEU A 165 1.71 12.22 28.46
N SER A 166 2.18 13.13 27.61
CA SER A 166 3.05 12.79 26.48
C SER A 166 4.27 12.00 26.97
N ASN A 167 4.55 10.87 26.34
CA ASN A 167 5.68 10.05 26.72
C ASN A 167 7.00 10.59 26.16
N ARG A 168 8.08 9.85 26.43
CA ARG A 168 9.43 10.25 26.01
C ARG A 168 9.61 10.32 24.49
N VAL A 169 8.85 9.54 23.70
CA VAL A 169 8.88 9.60 22.23
C VAL A 169 8.28 10.92 21.77
N GLN A 170 7.08 11.26 22.24
CA GLN A 170 6.42 12.52 21.92
C GLN A 170 7.20 13.75 22.40
N LEU A 171 7.89 13.66 23.54
CA LEU A 171 8.79 14.70 24.03
C LEU A 171 9.95 14.95 23.05
N HIS A 172 10.55 13.88 22.53
CA HIS A 172 11.66 13.98 21.57
C HIS A 172 11.22 14.66 20.27
N ASP A 173 10.10 14.23 19.71
CA ASP A 173 9.54 14.81 18.48
C ASP A 173 9.19 16.30 18.67
N SER A 174 8.63 16.65 19.83
CA SER A 174 8.30 18.05 20.16
C SER A 174 9.55 18.92 20.29
N LEU A 175 10.64 18.39 20.87
CA LEU A 175 11.91 19.08 20.95
C LEU A 175 12.54 19.29 19.57
N GLU A 176 12.52 18.28 18.70
CA GLU A 176 13.06 18.39 17.35
C GLU A 176 12.30 19.43 16.52
N GLN A 177 10.96 19.44 16.59
CA GLN A 177 10.13 20.45 15.95
C GLN A 177 10.44 21.86 16.46
N ALA A 178 10.62 22.02 17.77
CA ALA A 178 10.96 23.31 18.37
C ALA A 178 12.34 23.81 17.91
N VAL A 179 13.35 22.92 17.82
CA VAL A 179 14.68 23.25 17.26
C VAL A 179 14.56 23.70 15.80
N GLN A 180 13.81 22.96 14.97
CA GLN A 180 13.60 23.35 13.57
C GLN A 180 12.86 24.69 13.42
N MET A 181 11.91 24.99 14.32
CA MET A 181 11.23 26.29 14.36
C MET A 181 12.20 27.42 14.69
N PHE A 182 13.12 27.21 15.65
CA PHE A 182 14.18 28.16 15.95
C PHE A 182 15.13 28.35 14.77
N GLU A 183 15.58 27.28 14.12
CA GLU A 183 16.48 27.37 12.96
C GLU A 183 15.85 28.12 11.77
N ARG A 184 14.56 27.88 11.51
CA ARG A 184 13.85 28.49 10.36
C ARG A 184 13.32 29.89 10.62
N HIS A 185 12.86 30.18 11.84
CA HIS A 185 12.10 31.38 12.15
C HIS A 185 12.64 32.15 13.37
N ALA A 186 13.75 31.72 13.96
CA ALA A 186 14.35 32.30 15.17
C ALA A 186 13.38 32.40 16.36
N VAL A 187 12.38 31.50 16.43
CA VAL A 187 11.41 31.47 17.54
C VAL A 187 12.09 30.87 18.78
N PRO A 188 12.29 31.63 19.88
CA PRO A 188 12.99 31.13 21.06
C PRO A 188 12.17 30.06 21.79
N MET A 189 12.87 29.11 22.41
CA MET A 189 12.28 27.96 23.11
C MET A 189 12.95 27.73 24.47
N THR A 190 12.18 27.23 25.44
CA THR A 190 12.64 26.92 26.81
C THR A 190 12.23 25.49 27.18
N LEU A 191 13.14 24.72 27.75
CA LEU A 191 12.86 23.39 28.31
C LEU A 191 12.88 23.46 29.84
N ILE A 192 11.84 22.95 30.49
CA ILE A 192 11.76 22.79 31.94
C ILE A 192 11.70 21.29 32.24
N SER A 193 12.61 20.83 33.11
CA SER A 193 12.63 19.45 33.60
C SER A 193 12.32 19.45 35.08
N LEU A 194 11.41 18.56 35.49
CA LEU A 194 10.95 18.39 36.86
C LEU A 194 11.22 16.93 37.28
N ASP A 195 11.69 16.72 38.51
CA ASP A 195 11.90 15.40 39.09
C ASP A 195 11.29 15.36 40.50
N LEU A 196 10.84 14.18 40.94
CA LEU A 196 10.23 14.01 42.26
C LEU A 196 11.29 13.62 43.29
N ASP A 197 11.59 14.54 44.22
CA ASP A 197 12.55 14.31 45.28
C ASP A 197 12.12 13.15 46.20
N ASN A 198 13.08 12.28 46.53
CA ASN A 198 12.91 11.15 47.46
C ASN A 198 11.80 10.14 47.09
N PHE A 199 11.37 10.08 45.83
CA PHE A 199 10.27 9.21 45.38
C PHE A 199 10.48 7.72 45.72
N LYS A 200 11.73 7.23 45.68
CA LYS A 200 12.07 5.84 46.06
C LYS A 200 11.65 5.51 47.50
N LYS A 201 11.86 6.43 48.45
CA LYS A 201 11.49 6.21 49.87
C LYS A 201 9.98 6.07 50.04
N ILE A 202 9.20 6.76 49.20
CA ILE A 202 7.74 6.66 49.19
C ILE A 202 7.33 5.24 48.74
N ASN A 203 7.84 4.77 47.60
CA ASN A 203 7.57 3.40 47.12
C ASN A 203 8.02 2.32 48.12
N ASP A 204 9.18 2.49 48.75
CA ASP A 204 9.70 1.53 49.74
C ASP A 204 8.84 1.48 51.03
N THR A 205 8.15 2.58 51.39
CA THR A 205 7.35 2.67 52.62
C THR A 205 5.87 2.33 52.40
N LEU A 206 5.32 2.70 51.23
CA LEU A 206 3.89 2.60 50.92
C LEU A 206 3.55 1.50 49.89
N GLY A 207 4.56 0.91 49.25
CA GLY A 207 4.39 -0.06 48.16
C GLY A 207 4.37 0.59 46.77
N HIS A 208 4.49 -0.26 45.73
CA HIS A 208 4.35 0.11 44.32
C HIS A 208 2.88 0.20 43.91
#